data_AF-A0A7V5CKA9-F1
#
_entry.id   AF-A0A7V5CKA9-F1
#
_cell.length_a   1.000
_cell.length_b   1.000
_cell.length_c   1.000
_cell.angle_alpha   90.00
_cell.angle_beta   90.00
_cell.angle_gamma   90.00
#
_symmetry.space_group_name_H-M   'P 1'
#
loop_
_entity.id
_entity.type
_entity.pdbx_description
1 polymer ?
#
loop_
_entity_poly.entity_id
_entity_poly.type
_entity_poly.pdbx_seq_one_letter_code
_entity_poly.pdbx_strand_id
1 'polypeptide(L)'
;MKDYLQRLRGDLISEGTPYGFTLIIWGAGGIAIHIYGTLSIAGVFLFISAPLIAYGIMVLILVEFLSELSKPPIPAQQSSGLSYIDLFSVLPAVACAYGLYLIIPNSLGGLPAGSGVATIVYNLILAAQRTVSARIIGEQE
;
A
#
# COMPACT_ATOMS: atom_id res chain seq x y z
N MET A 1 -21.94 -16.46 20.64
CA MET A 1 -21.64 -16.74 19.22
C MET A 1 -21.69 -15.48 18.36
N LYS A 2 -22.76 -14.67 18.44
CA LYS A 2 -22.87 -13.38 17.72
C LYS A 2 -21.73 -12.41 18.05
N ASP A 3 -21.39 -12.25 19.32
CA ASP A 3 -20.32 -11.36 19.77
C ASP A 3 -18.92 -11.83 19.32
N TYR A 4 -18.71 -13.14 19.25
CA TYR A 4 -17.46 -13.72 18.74
C TYR A 4 -17.30 -13.44 17.24
N LEU A 5 -18.34 -13.65 16.43
CA LEU A 5 -18.30 -13.38 15.00
C LEU A 5 -18.11 -11.88 14.70
N GLN A 6 -18.69 -11.01 15.52
CA GLN A 6 -18.48 -9.56 15.41
C GLN A 6 -17.04 -9.15 15.73
N ARG A 7 -16.44 -9.72 16.79
CA ARG A 7 -15.03 -9.50 17.13
C ARG A 7 -14.10 -10.00 16.03
N LEU A 8 -14.27 -11.26 15.60
CA LEU A 8 -13.48 -11.86 14.53
C LEU A 8 -13.54 -11.05 13.23
N ARG A 9 -14.73 -10.53 12.88
CA ARG A 9 -14.88 -9.63 11.74
C ARG A 9 -14.09 -8.34 11.91
N GLY A 10 -14.15 -7.71 13.07
CA GLY A 10 -13.39 -6.49 13.38
C GLY A 10 -11.88 -6.71 13.29
N ASP A 11 -11.40 -7.82 13.84
CA ASP A 11 -9.98 -8.20 13.83
C ASP A 11 -9.48 -8.38 12.39
N LEU A 12 -10.18 -9.18 11.58
CA LEU A 12 -9.84 -9.41 10.16
C LEU A 12 -9.81 -8.13 9.32
N ILE A 13 -10.72 -7.18 9.59
CA ILE A 13 -10.77 -5.87 8.93
C ILE A 13 -9.53 -5.05 9.31
N SER A 14 -9.17 -5.05 10.59
CA SER A 14 -8.03 -4.28 11.11
C SER A 14 -6.68 -4.79 10.60
N GLU A 15 -6.60 -6.09 10.33
CA GLU A 15 -5.40 -6.74 9.78
C GLU A 15 -5.24 -6.55 8.27
N GLY A 16 -6.33 -6.23 7.54
CA GLY A 16 -6.34 -6.16 6.09
C GLY A 16 -5.35 -5.14 5.50
N THR A 17 -5.27 -3.93 6.05
CA THR A 17 -4.34 -2.89 5.55
C THR A 17 -2.87 -3.25 5.82
N PRO A 18 -2.44 -3.60 7.05
CA PRO A 18 -1.08 -4.08 7.28
C PRO A 18 -0.69 -5.30 6.43
N TYR A 19 -1.64 -6.21 6.24
CA TYR A 19 -1.43 -7.40 5.42
C TYR A 19 -1.26 -7.06 3.93
N GLY A 20 -2.10 -6.16 3.39
CA GLY A 20 -1.95 -5.65 2.03
C GLY A 20 -0.58 -5.00 1.81
N PHE A 21 -0.11 -4.19 2.75
CA PHE A 21 1.23 -3.61 2.68
C PHE A 21 2.33 -4.68 2.68
N THR A 22 2.17 -5.73 3.48
CA THR A 22 3.12 -6.86 3.48
C THR A 22 3.16 -7.57 2.13
N LEU A 23 1.98 -7.83 1.55
CA LEU A 23 1.87 -8.48 0.24
C LEU A 23 2.51 -7.66 -0.89
N ILE A 24 2.43 -6.32 -0.87
CA ILE A 24 3.10 -5.51 -1.91
C ILE A 24 4.62 -5.65 -1.82
N ILE A 25 5.19 -5.68 -0.62
CA ILE A 25 6.64 -5.79 -0.43
C ILE A 25 7.13 -7.17 -0.85
N TRP A 26 6.38 -8.23 -0.49
CA TRP A 26 6.72 -9.59 -0.89
C TRP A 26 6.54 -9.81 -2.40
N GLY A 27 5.44 -9.33 -2.97
CA GLY A 27 5.19 -9.41 -4.40
C GLY A 27 6.24 -8.67 -5.22
N ALA A 28 6.52 -7.41 -4.88
CA ALA A 28 7.56 -6.62 -5.54
C ALA A 28 8.95 -7.21 -5.34
N GLY A 29 9.25 -7.78 -4.17
CA GLY A 29 10.53 -8.42 -3.87
C GLY A 29 10.73 -9.73 -4.63
N GLY A 30 9.69 -10.57 -4.71
CA GLY A 30 9.73 -11.81 -5.50
C GLY A 30 9.96 -11.54 -6.99
N ILE A 31 9.31 -10.51 -7.53
CA ILE A 31 9.53 -10.08 -8.92
C ILE A 31 10.94 -9.52 -9.11
N ALA A 32 11.43 -8.69 -8.18
CA ALA A 32 12.79 -8.17 -8.23
C ALA A 32 13.83 -9.29 -8.25
N ILE A 33 13.65 -10.33 -7.44
CA ILE A 33 14.52 -11.52 -7.43
C ILE A 33 14.41 -12.29 -8.74
N HIS A 34 13.22 -12.41 -9.31
CA HIS A 34 13.02 -13.06 -10.60
C HIS A 34 13.76 -12.34 -11.75
N ILE A 35 13.78 -11.01 -11.74
CA ILE A 35 14.38 -10.19 -12.81
C ILE A 35 15.88 -9.99 -12.61
N TYR A 36 16.31 -9.64 -11.40
CA TYR A 36 17.70 -9.27 -11.11
C TYR A 36 18.52 -10.41 -10.46
N GLY A 37 17.90 -11.56 -10.18
CA GLY A 37 18.52 -12.67 -9.46
C GLY A 37 18.60 -12.44 -7.95
N THR A 38 19.44 -13.22 -7.27
CA THR A 38 19.63 -13.10 -5.83
C THR A 38 20.24 -11.74 -5.47
N LEU A 39 19.55 -11.00 -4.61
CA LEU A 39 20.00 -9.67 -4.20
C LEU A 39 21.18 -9.77 -3.22
N SER A 40 22.17 -8.90 -3.38
CA SER A 40 23.18 -8.68 -2.36
C SER A 40 22.59 -8.01 -1.12
N ILE A 41 23.30 -8.04 0.00
CA ILE A 41 22.88 -7.35 1.24
C ILE A 41 22.60 -5.86 0.97
N ALA A 42 23.46 -5.18 0.20
CA ALA A 42 23.24 -3.79 -0.19
C ALA A 42 21.98 -3.62 -1.05
N GLY A 43 21.70 -4.57 -1.96
CA GLY A 43 20.48 -4.58 -2.75
C GLY A 43 19.22 -4.71 -1.90
N VAL A 44 19.25 -5.52 -0.83
CA VAL A 44 18.15 -5.62 0.14
C VAL A 44 17.90 -4.27 0.83
N PHE A 45 18.95 -3.59 1.30
CA PHE A 45 18.79 -2.27 1.92
C PHE A 45 18.30 -1.21 0.94
N LEU A 46 18.74 -1.23 -0.32
CA LEU A 46 18.22 -0.34 -1.37
C LEU A 46 16.74 -0.59 -1.67
N PHE A 47 16.32 -1.86 -1.69
CA PHE A 47 14.93 -2.24 -1.90
C PHE A 47 14.02 -1.79 -0.74
N ILE A 48 14.51 -1.82 0.50
CA ILE A 48 13.70 -1.43 1.68
C ILE A 48 13.70 0.09 1.91
N SER A 49 14.79 0.78 1.60
CA SER A 49 14.92 2.21 1.89
C SER A 49 13.96 3.08 1.05
N ALA A 50 13.73 2.73 -0.21
CA ALA A 50 12.84 3.51 -1.08
C ALA A 50 11.37 3.52 -0.61
N PRO A 51 10.73 2.39 -0.22
CA PRO A 51 9.45 2.39 0.45
C PRO A 51 9.38 3.28 1.69
N LEU A 52 10.41 3.23 2.55
CA LEU A 52 10.46 4.05 3.77
C LEU A 52 10.52 5.54 3.45
N ILE A 53 11.37 5.92 2.50
CA ILE A 53 11.50 7.32 2.05
C ILE A 53 10.20 7.78 1.39
N ALA A 54 9.62 6.98 0.50
CA ALA A 54 8.38 7.30 -0.19
C ALA A 54 7.22 7.48 0.80
N TYR A 55 7.09 6.56 1.76
CA TYR A 55 6.10 6.69 2.83
C TYR A 55 6.33 7.93 3.68
N GLY A 56 7.57 8.18 4.11
CA GLY A 56 7.93 9.37 4.88
C GLY A 56 7.59 10.67 4.15
N ILE A 57 7.90 10.76 2.86
CA ILE A 57 7.55 11.91 2.01
C ILE A 57 6.02 12.07 1.94
N MET A 58 5.26 11.00 1.70
CA MET A 58 3.80 11.07 1.66
C MET A 58 3.22 11.56 2.98
N VAL A 59 3.73 11.07 4.12
CA VAL A 59 3.31 11.53 5.44
C VAL A 59 3.61 13.01 5.64
N LEU A 60 4.82 13.48 5.31
CA LEU A 60 5.19 14.88 5.41
C LEU A 60 4.29 15.77 4.55
N ILE A 61 4.02 15.37 3.30
CA ILE A 61 3.10 16.09 2.41
C ILE A 61 1.70 16.18 3.04
N LEU A 62 1.18 15.07 3.57
CA LEU A 62 -0.14 15.02 4.17
C LEU A 62 -0.23 15.91 5.42
N VAL A 63 0.78 15.86 6.28
CA VAL A 63 0.81 16.60 7.56
C VAL A 63 1.05 18.09 7.35
N GLU A 64 1.94 18.49 6.43
CA GLU A 64 2.33 19.89 6.28
C GLU A 64 1.46 20.64 5.27
N PHE A 65 1.07 19.99 4.16
CA PHE A 65 0.40 20.67 3.05
C PHE A 65 -1.09 20.39 2.98
N LEU A 66 -1.54 19.23 3.49
CA LEU A 66 -2.92 18.79 3.33
C LEU A 66 -3.66 18.63 4.67
N SER A 67 -3.10 19.08 5.78
CA SER A 67 -3.68 18.92 7.13
C SER A 67 -5.11 19.46 7.24
N GLU A 68 -5.41 20.58 6.59
CA GLU A 68 -6.76 21.17 6.56
C GLU A 68 -7.75 20.37 5.70
N LEU A 69 -7.26 19.61 4.71
CA LEU A 69 -8.02 18.68 3.88
C LEU A 69 -8.10 17.26 4.49
N SER A 70 -7.33 16.98 5.54
CA SER A 70 -7.06 15.64 6.07
C SER A 70 -8.00 15.17 7.18
N LYS A 71 -9.19 15.76 7.34
CA LYS A 71 -10.18 15.16 8.24
C LYS A 71 -10.56 13.78 7.67
N PRO A 72 -10.27 12.67 8.37
CA PRO A 72 -10.58 11.35 7.85
C PRO A 72 -12.09 11.24 7.66
N PRO A 73 -12.58 11.02 6.43
CA PRO A 73 -14.00 11.15 6.17
C PRO A 73 -14.79 9.92 6.67
N ILE A 74 -14.10 8.81 7.01
CA ILE A 74 -14.62 7.68 7.82
C ILE A 74 -13.46 7.15 8.69
N PRO A 75 -13.69 6.79 9.97
CA PRO A 75 -12.74 5.99 10.74
C PRO A 75 -12.38 4.70 9.98
N ALA A 76 -11.09 4.41 9.80
CA ALA A 76 -10.61 3.23 9.04
C ALA A 76 -11.20 1.87 9.50
N GLN A 77 -11.81 1.83 10.68
CA GLN A 77 -12.46 0.65 11.28
C GLN A 77 -13.92 0.41 10.87
N GLN A 78 -14.62 1.31 10.20
CA GLN A 78 -16.09 1.26 10.12
C GLN A 78 -16.70 0.56 8.87
N SER A 79 -15.93 0.20 7.84
CA SER A 79 -16.49 -0.49 6.66
C SER A 79 -15.80 -1.83 6.40
N SER A 80 -16.50 -2.90 6.72
CA SER A 80 -16.02 -4.27 6.48
C SER A 80 -15.87 -4.66 5.02
N GLY A 81 -16.60 -3.99 4.12
CA GLY A 81 -16.49 -4.24 2.68
C GLY A 81 -15.23 -3.62 2.09
N LEU A 82 -14.75 -2.53 2.70
CA LEU A 82 -13.58 -1.80 2.26
C LEU A 82 -12.28 -2.61 2.45
N SER A 83 -12.11 -3.32 3.56
CA SER A 83 -10.87 -4.08 3.81
C SER A 83 -10.57 -5.16 2.76
N TYR A 84 -11.60 -5.78 2.18
CA TYR A 84 -11.40 -6.75 1.10
C TYR A 84 -11.02 -6.07 -0.22
N ILE A 85 -11.61 -4.91 -0.49
CA ILE A 85 -11.31 -4.08 -1.67
C ILE A 85 -9.90 -3.49 -1.57
N ASP A 86 -9.47 -3.12 -0.36
CA ASP A 86 -8.13 -2.60 -0.07
C ASP A 86 -7.03 -3.64 -0.38
N LEU A 87 -7.32 -4.94 -0.23
CA LEU A 87 -6.38 -6.00 -0.62
C LEU A 87 -6.21 -6.12 -2.13
N PHE A 88 -7.22 -5.75 -2.93
CA PHE A 88 -7.07 -5.75 -4.40
C PHE A 88 -6.10 -4.67 -4.88
N SER A 89 -5.86 -3.63 -4.09
CA SER A 89 -4.87 -2.57 -4.38
C SER A 89 -3.44 -3.08 -4.44
N VAL A 90 -3.17 -4.28 -3.93
CA VAL A 90 -1.89 -4.97 -4.04
C VAL A 90 -1.53 -5.25 -5.50
N LEU A 91 -2.49 -5.72 -6.30
CA LEU A 91 -2.26 -6.15 -7.68
C LEU A 91 -1.73 -5.02 -8.58
N PRO A 92 -2.38 -3.86 -8.71
CA PRO A 92 -1.86 -2.76 -9.52
C PRO A 92 -0.54 -2.21 -8.97
N ALA A 93 -0.35 -2.16 -7.66
CA ALA A 93 0.91 -1.72 -7.06
C ALA A 93 2.09 -2.62 -7.46
N VAL A 94 1.90 -3.94 -7.37
CA VAL A 94 2.91 -4.93 -7.79
C VAL A 94 3.11 -4.91 -9.32
N ALA A 95 2.05 -4.71 -10.10
CA ALA A 95 2.15 -4.58 -11.55
C ALA A 95 2.96 -3.34 -11.98
N CYS A 96 2.79 -2.20 -11.30
CA CYS A 96 3.61 -1.01 -11.52
C CYS A 96 5.08 -1.26 -11.19
N ALA A 97 5.37 -1.97 -10.09
CA ALA A 97 6.74 -2.36 -9.76
C ALA A 97 7.36 -3.24 -10.85
N TYR A 98 6.62 -4.24 -11.32
CA TYR A 98 7.05 -5.09 -12.43
C TYR A 98 7.37 -4.28 -13.68
N GLY A 99 6.50 -3.34 -14.06
CA GLY A 99 6.73 -2.44 -15.19
C GLY A 99 8.03 -1.65 -15.05
N LEU A 100 8.32 -1.09 -13.86
CA LEU A 100 9.57 -0.39 -13.63
C LEU A 100 10.79 -1.30 -13.69
N TYR A 101 10.69 -2.53 -13.19
CA TYR A 101 11.81 -3.47 -13.26
C TYR A 101 12.13 -3.90 -14.70
N LEU A 102 11.13 -3.97 -15.58
CA LEU A 102 11.35 -4.21 -17.01
C LEU A 102 12.01 -3.03 -17.72
N ILE A 103 11.67 -1.79 -17.32
CA ILE A 103 12.18 -0.57 -17.96
C ILE A 103 13.59 -0.22 -17.46
N ILE A 104 13.90 -0.51 -16.19
CA ILE A 104 15.17 -0.17 -15.57
C ILE A 104 16.03 -1.44 -15.46
N PRO A 105 16.94 -1.69 -16.40
CA PRO A 105 17.65 -2.98 -16.50
C PRO A 105 18.70 -3.17 -15.39
N ASN A 106 19.15 -2.09 -14.73
CA ASN A 106 20.11 -2.18 -13.64
C ASN A 106 19.39 -2.34 -12.29
N SER A 107 19.91 -3.20 -11.42
CA SER A 107 19.34 -3.42 -10.09
C SER A 107 19.49 -2.20 -9.18
N LEU A 108 20.54 -1.40 -9.37
CA LEU A 108 20.83 -0.22 -8.54
C LEU A 108 19.70 0.82 -8.58
N GLY A 109 19.14 1.07 -9.77
CA GLY A 109 18.00 1.96 -9.96
C GLY A 109 16.67 1.22 -9.94
N GLY A 110 16.64 0.00 -10.46
CA GLY A 110 15.43 -0.81 -10.55
C GLY A 110 14.83 -1.13 -9.19
N LEU A 111 15.63 -1.67 -8.27
CA LEU A 111 15.21 -2.05 -6.92
C LEU A 111 14.52 -0.91 -6.16
N PRO A 112 15.14 0.28 -5.96
CA PRO A 112 14.49 1.37 -5.26
C PRO A 112 13.29 1.93 -6.04
N ALA A 113 13.35 2.00 -7.38
CA ALA A 113 12.26 2.52 -8.17
C ALA A 113 11.01 1.64 -8.09
N GLY A 114 11.14 0.33 -8.28
CA GLY A 114 10.01 -0.61 -8.25
C GLY A 114 9.39 -0.77 -6.85
N SER A 115 10.22 -0.87 -5.81
CA SER A 115 9.73 -0.95 -4.42
C SER A 115 9.07 0.36 -3.96
N GLY A 116 9.68 1.51 -4.31
CA GLY A 116 9.13 2.83 -4.04
C GLY A 116 7.78 3.04 -4.75
N VAL A 117 7.69 2.72 -6.05
CA VAL A 117 6.42 2.88 -6.80
C VAL A 117 5.32 1.98 -6.27
N ALA A 118 5.64 0.74 -5.87
CA ALA A 118 4.64 -0.16 -5.26
C ALA A 118 4.02 0.50 -4.01
N THR A 119 4.87 1.08 -3.17
CA THR A 119 4.44 1.77 -1.94
C THR A 119 3.56 2.98 -2.24
N ILE A 120 3.98 3.82 -3.18
CA ILE A 120 3.23 5.02 -3.58
C ILE A 120 1.87 4.62 -4.16
N VAL A 121 1.86 3.73 -5.15
CA VAL A 121 0.64 3.31 -5.85
C VAL A 121 -0.34 2.66 -4.87
N TYR A 122 0.13 1.78 -4.00
CA TYR A 122 -0.72 1.15 -2.99
C TYR A 122 -1.40 2.18 -2.10
N ASN A 123 -0.64 3.13 -1.54
CA ASN A 123 -1.19 4.16 -0.65
C ASN A 123 -2.12 5.14 -1.37
N LEU A 124 -1.82 5.50 -2.64
CA LEU A 124 -2.70 6.36 -3.44
C LEU A 124 -4.04 5.68 -3.75
N ILE A 125 -4.02 4.40 -4.13
CA ILE A 125 -5.25 3.65 -4.38
C ILE A 125 -6.05 3.52 -3.09
N LEU A 126 -5.40 3.21 -1.96
CA LEU A 126 -6.05 3.12 -0.66
C LEU A 126 -6.68 4.46 -0.26
N ALA A 127 -5.98 5.58 -0.46
CA ALA A 127 -6.52 6.91 -0.23
C ALA A 127 -7.73 7.22 -1.12
N ALA A 128 -7.66 6.85 -2.40
CA ALA A 128 -8.77 7.01 -3.34
C ALA A 128 -9.99 6.17 -2.94
N GLN A 129 -9.80 4.89 -2.61
CA GLN A 129 -10.85 3.98 -2.15
C GLN A 129 -11.56 4.54 -0.92
N ARG A 130 -10.80 4.98 0.08
CA ARG A 130 -11.36 5.59 1.30
C ARG A 130 -12.11 6.88 1.02
N THR A 131 -11.61 7.70 0.11
CA THR A 131 -12.27 8.96 -0.29
C THR A 131 -13.60 8.68 -1.00
N VAL A 132 -13.62 7.73 -1.95
CA VAL A 132 -14.82 7.34 -2.69
C VAL A 132 -15.86 6.74 -1.75
N SER A 133 -15.46 5.82 -0.88
CA SER A 133 -16.39 5.21 0.08
C SER A 133 -16.98 6.21 1.06
N ALA A 134 -16.20 7.21 1.48
CA ALA A 134 -16.71 8.24 2.36
C ALA A 134 -17.75 9.15 1.70
N ARG A 135 -17.60 9.44 0.40
CA ARG A 135 -18.62 10.15 -0.36
C ARG A 135 -19.91 9.33 -0.48
N ILE A 136 -19.79 8.04 -0.82
CA ILE A 136 -20.95 7.15 -0.98
C ILE A 136 -21.73 7.00 0.33
N ILE A 137 -21.04 6.87 1.47
CA ILE A 137 -21.69 6.73 2.78
C ILE A 137 -22.26 8.08 3.25
N GLY A 138 -21.55 9.19 3.05
CA GLY A 138 -22.04 10.53 3.39
C GLY A 138 -23.22 11.02 2.54
N GLU A 139 -23.46 10.42 1.36
CA GLU A 139 -24.67 10.65 0.54
C GLU A 139 -25.89 9.85 1.03
N GLN A 140 -25.72 8.94 2.01
CA GLN A 140 -26.81 8.12 2.57
C GLN A 140 -27.36 8.63 3.92
N GLU A 141 -26.76 9.67 4.49
CA GLU A 141 -27.26 10.42 5.67
C GLU A 141 -28.00 11.69 5.26
#